data_AF-A0A934K2K8-F1
#
_entry.id   AF-A0A934K2K8-F1
#
_cell.length_a   1.000
_cell.length_b   1.000
_cell.length_c   1.000
_cell.angle_alpha   90.00
_cell.angle_beta   90.00
_cell.angle_gamma   90.00
#
_symmetry.space_group_name_H-M   'P 1'
#
loop_
_entity.id
_entity.type
_entity.pdbx_description
1 polymer ?
#
loop_
_entity_poly.entity_id
_entity_poly.type
_entity_poly.pdbx_seq_one_letter_code
_entity_poly.pdbx_strand_id
1 'polypeptide(L)'
;MKCEVCGAPPLPLHGACVFCCSPLAADPDPDGLLDYLASRLPEARASRGLLGRPSLRDVELKAGGIRYGAALRAGRLRLRPEADPIEWVDHLLRDLSREAETNPRLRSAVTRAGWALR
;
A
#
# COMPACT_ATOMS: atom_id res chain seq x y z
N MET A 1 5.01 7.10 13.70
CA MET A 1 5.90 7.86 12.78
C MET A 1 5.39 7.67 11.35
N LYS A 2 5.72 8.51 10.37
CA LYS A 2 5.33 8.34 8.95
C LYS A 2 6.48 8.80 8.05
N CYS A 3 6.53 8.32 6.80
CA CYS A 3 7.45 8.88 5.80
C CYS A 3 7.10 10.34 5.53
N GLU A 4 8.05 11.26 5.69
CA GLU A 4 7.82 12.70 5.51
C GLU A 4 7.58 13.11 4.05
N VAL A 5 8.03 12.28 3.09
CA VAL A 5 7.91 12.56 1.66
C VAL A 5 6.54 12.15 1.11
N CYS A 6 6.13 10.89 1.34
CA CYS A 6 4.88 10.37 0.77
C CYS A 6 3.75 10.19 1.79
N GLY A 7 4.01 10.38 3.08
CA GLY A 7 3.03 10.21 4.17
C GLY A 7 2.71 8.75 4.52
N ALA A 8 3.45 7.78 3.96
CA ALA A 8 3.24 6.35 4.20
C ALA A 8 3.53 5.96 5.66
N PRO A 9 2.89 4.87 6.16
CA PRO A 9 3.34 4.23 7.40
C PRO A 9 4.81 3.79 7.28
N PRO A 10 5.54 3.68 8.39
CA PRO A 10 6.97 3.43 8.36
C PRO A 10 7.22 1.96 8.03
N LEU A 11 7.36 1.67 6.75
CA LEU A 11 7.70 0.36 6.21
C LEU A 11 9.05 0.49 5.47
N PRO A 12 10.18 0.43 6.19
CA PRO A 12 11.50 0.58 5.60
C PRO A 12 11.90 -0.69 4.85
N LEU A 13 12.30 -0.54 3.59
CA LEU A 13 12.99 -1.55 2.80
C LEU A 13 14.40 -1.06 2.51
N HIS A 14 15.41 -1.79 2.99
CA HIS A 14 16.83 -1.42 2.84
C HIS A 14 17.15 0.01 3.32
N GLY A 15 16.51 0.47 4.39
CA GLY A 15 16.72 1.82 4.96
C GLY A 15 15.99 2.96 4.25
N ALA A 16 15.11 2.64 3.30
CA ALA A 16 14.29 3.61 2.57
C ALA A 16 12.80 3.26 2.66
N CYS A 17 11.91 4.24 2.52
CA CYS A 17 10.47 4.00 2.46
C CYS A 17 10.14 3.09 1.28
N VAL A 18 9.45 1.96 1.53
CA VAL A 18 9.09 1.00 0.48
C VAL A 18 8.27 1.61 -0.66
N PHE A 19 7.51 2.68 -0.39
CA PHE A 19 6.64 3.34 -1.37
C PHE A 19 7.36 4.34 -2.26
N CYS A 20 8.18 5.23 -1.70
CA CYS A 20 8.77 6.36 -2.45
C CYS A 20 10.30 6.35 -2.49
N CYS A 21 10.94 5.33 -1.91
CA CYS A 21 12.39 5.16 -1.85
C CYS A 21 13.16 6.29 -1.13
N SER A 22 12.48 7.21 -0.46
CA SER A 22 13.13 8.24 0.35
C SER A 22 13.75 7.63 1.62
N PRO A 23 14.88 8.14 2.13
CA PRO A 23 15.49 7.63 3.35
C PRO A 23 14.49 7.55 4.51
N LEU A 24 14.49 6.42 5.22
CA LEU A 24 13.58 6.18 6.34
C LEU A 24 14.27 5.27 7.36
N ALA A 25 14.74 5.87 8.46
CA ALA A 25 15.28 5.17 9.61
C ALA A 25 14.22 5.10 10.71
N ALA A 26 13.37 4.09 10.67
CA ALA A 26 12.30 3.84 11.64
C ALA A 26 12.12 2.32 11.80
N ASP A 27 11.57 1.89 12.92
CA ASP A 27 11.13 0.49 13.05
C ASP A 27 9.89 0.24 12.17
N PRO A 28 9.74 -0.96 11.57
CA PRO A 28 8.56 -1.31 10.80
C PRO A 28 7.27 -1.24 11.63
N ASP A 29 6.33 -0.42 11.18
CA ASP A 29 4.98 -0.33 11.75
C ASP A 29 3.95 -0.25 10.61
N PRO A 30 3.17 -1.31 10.36
CA PRO A 30 2.17 -1.34 9.30
C PRO A 30 0.85 -0.66 9.69
N ASP A 31 0.73 -0.09 10.90
CA ASP A 31 -0.48 0.60 11.32
C ASP A 31 -0.78 1.79 10.40
N GLY A 32 -2.04 1.85 9.94
CA GLY A 32 -2.48 2.83 8.96
C GLY A 32 -2.18 2.50 7.50
N LEU A 33 -1.61 1.32 7.18
CA LEU A 33 -1.43 0.86 5.80
C LEU A 33 -2.74 0.86 5.00
N LEU A 34 -3.84 0.40 5.60
CA LEU A 34 -5.15 0.37 4.94
C LEU A 34 -5.64 1.78 4.57
N ASP A 35 -5.58 2.70 5.53
CA ASP A 35 -5.96 4.10 5.32
C ASP A 35 -5.08 4.76 4.26
N TYR A 36 -3.78 4.47 4.30
CA TYR A 36 -2.84 4.98 3.31
C TYR A 36 -3.19 4.50 1.90
N LEU A 37 -3.34 3.18 1.69
CA LEU A 37 -3.66 2.59 0.39
C LEU A 37 -5.00 3.13 -0.16
N ALA A 38 -6.04 3.15 0.67
CA ALA A 38 -7.35 3.64 0.26
C ALA A 38 -7.35 5.14 -0.09
N SER A 39 -6.51 5.95 0.57
CA SER A 39 -6.40 7.39 0.29
C SER A 39 -5.62 7.70 -1.00
N ARG A 40 -4.72 6.80 -1.42
CA ARG A 40 -3.78 7.03 -2.53
C ARG A 40 -4.19 6.35 -3.84
N LEU A 41 -4.99 5.29 -3.79
CA LEU A 41 -5.45 4.56 -4.97
C LEU A 41 -6.98 4.62 -5.09
N PRO A 42 -7.54 5.52 -5.92
CA PRO A 42 -8.97 5.64 -6.12
C PRO A 42 -9.63 4.37 -6.72
N GLU A 43 -8.84 3.56 -7.42
CA GLU A 43 -9.29 2.30 -8.04
C GLU A 43 -9.33 1.14 -7.04
N ALA A 44 -8.79 1.32 -5.83
CA ALA A 44 -8.84 0.33 -4.78
C ALA A 44 -10.29 0.13 -4.31
N ARG A 45 -10.71 -1.13 -4.20
CA ARG A 45 -11.97 -1.46 -3.53
C ARG A 45 -11.71 -1.44 -2.03
N ALA A 46 -12.33 -0.50 -1.34
CA ALA A 46 -12.14 -0.32 0.09
C ALA A 46 -13.47 -0.48 0.81
N SER A 47 -13.53 -1.36 1.82
CA SER A 47 -14.73 -1.55 2.64
C SER A 47 -14.53 -0.89 4.00
N ARG A 48 -15.50 -0.07 4.40
CA ARG A 48 -15.57 0.54 5.73
C ARG A 48 -16.50 -0.27 6.63
N GLY A 49 -16.30 -0.23 7.94
CA GLY A 49 -17.20 -0.89 8.89
C GLY A 49 -18.63 -0.33 8.82
N LEU A 50 -19.62 -1.18 9.09
CA LEU A 50 -21.01 -0.75 9.29
C LEU A 50 -21.18 0.06 10.59
N LEU A 51 -22.04 1.08 10.52
CA LEU A 51 -22.56 1.98 11.57
C LEU A 51 -21.68 2.16 12.82
N GLY A 52 -20.98 3.30 12.87
CA GLY A 52 -20.34 3.84 14.08
C GLY A 52 -18.82 3.67 14.19
N ARG A 53 -18.16 2.99 13.25
CA ARG A 53 -16.68 2.95 13.16
C ARG A 53 -16.22 3.42 11.77
N PRO A 54 -15.59 4.61 11.67
CA PRO A 54 -15.11 5.13 10.39
C PRO A 54 -13.89 4.38 9.84
N SER A 55 -13.30 3.43 10.58
CA SER A 55 -12.08 2.76 10.18
C SER A 55 -12.28 1.80 9.02
N LEU A 56 -11.34 1.86 8.08
CA LEU A 56 -11.21 0.92 6.97
C LEU A 56 -11.00 -0.50 7.50
N ARG A 57 -11.78 -1.46 6.98
CA ARG A 57 -11.69 -2.87 7.37
C ARG A 57 -10.90 -3.70 6.39
N ASP A 58 -10.95 -3.34 5.12
CA ASP A 58 -10.21 -4.00 4.05
C ASP A 58 -10.03 -3.09 2.84
N VAL A 59 -8.96 -3.38 2.11
CA VAL A 59 -8.61 -2.79 0.81
C VAL A 59 -8.19 -3.93 -0.10
N GLU A 60 -8.77 -3.97 -1.29
CA GLU A 60 -8.41 -4.87 -2.38
C GLU A 60 -7.96 -4.11 -3.62
N LEU A 61 -6.92 -4.64 -4.25
CA LEU A 61 -6.23 -4.12 -5.42
C LEU A 61 -5.94 -5.27 -6.37
N LYS A 62 -5.91 -4.99 -7.67
CA LYS A 62 -5.40 -5.93 -8.67
C LYS A 62 -4.14 -5.33 -9.29
N ALA A 63 -3.06 -6.09 -9.34
CA ALA A 63 -1.80 -5.69 -9.96
C ALA A 63 -1.12 -6.94 -10.53
N GLY A 64 -0.59 -6.86 -11.76
CA GLY A 64 0.18 -7.98 -12.34
C GLY A 64 -0.63 -9.29 -12.46
N GLY A 65 -1.95 -9.20 -12.58
CA GLY A 65 -2.85 -10.36 -12.58
C GLY A 65 -3.16 -10.96 -11.20
N ILE A 66 -2.50 -10.49 -10.14
CA ILE A 66 -2.68 -10.93 -8.75
C ILE A 66 -3.68 -10.01 -8.04
N ARG A 67 -4.50 -10.60 -7.16
CA ARG A 67 -5.34 -9.82 -6.23
C ARG A 67 -4.59 -9.64 -4.92
N TYR A 68 -4.26 -8.39 -4.64
CA TYR A 68 -3.67 -7.94 -3.39
C TYR A 68 -4.80 -7.51 -2.45
N GLY A 69 -4.85 -8.10 -1.26
CA GLY A 69 -5.82 -7.77 -0.24
C GLY A 69 -5.12 -7.46 1.08
N ALA A 70 -5.54 -6.39 1.74
CA ALA A 70 -5.16 -6.09 3.10
C ALA A 70 -6.43 -5.93 3.94
N ALA A 71 -6.49 -6.55 5.11
CA ALA A 71 -7.67 -6.51 5.96
C ALA A 71 -7.31 -6.48 7.44
N LEU A 72 -8.03 -5.69 8.23
CA LEU A 72 -7.94 -5.73 9.69
C LEU A 72 -8.94 -6.78 10.21
N ARG A 73 -8.44 -7.81 10.89
CA ARG A 73 -9.25 -8.90 11.47
C ARG A 73 -8.80 -9.16 12.90
N ALA A 74 -9.72 -9.01 13.86
CA ALA A 74 -9.44 -9.14 15.30
C ALA A 74 -8.22 -8.32 15.77
N GLY A 75 -8.07 -7.10 15.25
CA GLY A 75 -6.95 -6.21 15.59
C GLY A 75 -5.61 -6.57 14.94
N ARG A 76 -5.57 -7.55 14.04
CA ARG A 76 -4.36 -7.93 13.30
C ARG A 76 -4.53 -7.64 11.81
N LEU A 77 -3.47 -7.11 11.20
CA LEU A 77 -3.38 -6.98 9.75
C LEU A 77 -3.23 -8.36 9.12
N ARG A 78 -4.06 -8.64 8.12
CA ARG A 78 -4.02 -9.86 7.31
C ARG A 78 -3.81 -9.45 5.86
N LEU A 79 -2.82 -10.05 5.23
CA LEU A 79 -2.40 -9.75 3.88
C LEU A 79 -2.68 -10.94 2.95
N ARG A 80 -3.03 -10.64 1.71
CA ARG A 80 -3.19 -11.60 0.62
C ARG A 80 -2.45 -11.06 -0.61
N PRO A 81 -1.58 -11.85 -1.25
CA PRO A 81 -1.00 -13.10 -0.74
C PRO A 81 -0.39 -12.95 0.66
N GLU A 82 -0.28 -14.04 1.41
CA GLU A 82 0.31 -14.00 2.76
C GLU A 82 1.81 -13.71 2.66
N ALA A 83 2.26 -12.64 3.32
CA ALA A 83 3.65 -12.17 3.34
C ALA A 83 3.84 -11.18 4.50
N ASP A 84 5.10 -10.85 4.82
CA ASP A 84 5.43 -9.71 5.68
C ASP A 84 4.93 -8.39 5.05
N PRO A 85 4.47 -7.39 5.83
CA PRO A 85 3.97 -6.12 5.27
C PRO A 85 4.94 -5.41 4.33
N ILE A 86 6.25 -5.43 4.61
CA ILE A 86 7.25 -4.76 3.75
C ILE A 86 7.36 -5.51 2.43
N GLU A 87 7.52 -6.84 2.49
CA GLU A 87 7.60 -7.70 1.30
C GLU A 87 6.32 -7.66 0.46
N TRP A 88 5.16 -7.60 1.12
CA TRP A 88 3.87 -7.50 0.46
C TRP A 88 3.74 -6.20 -0.34
N VAL A 89 4.12 -5.07 0.26
CA VAL A 89 4.10 -3.77 -0.45
C VAL A 89 5.14 -3.75 -1.57
N ASP A 90 6.31 -4.33 -1.34
CA ASP A 90 7.36 -4.46 -2.34
C ASP A 90 6.88 -5.23 -3.59
N HIS A 91 6.23 -6.38 -3.39
CA HIS A 91 5.65 -7.18 -4.47
C HIS A 91 4.51 -6.44 -5.18
N LEU A 92 3.60 -5.81 -4.43
CA LEU A 92 2.53 -4.99 -4.99
C LEU A 92 3.10 -3.90 -5.91
N LEU A 93 4.12 -3.17 -5.47
CA LEU A 93 4.72 -2.09 -6.25
C LEU A 93 5.45 -2.60 -7.49
N ARG A 94 6.14 -3.75 -7.40
CA ARG A 94 6.75 -4.40 -8.57
C ARG A 94 5.69 -4.78 -9.61
N ASP A 95 4.56 -5.33 -9.18
CA ASP A 95 3.46 -5.69 -10.09
C ASP A 95 2.76 -4.47 -10.69
N LEU A 96 2.52 -3.44 -9.89
CA LEU A 96 1.98 -2.16 -10.37
C LEU A 96 2.92 -1.52 -11.39
N SER A 97 4.23 -1.63 -11.18
CA SER A 97 5.23 -1.05 -12.10
C SER A 97 5.23 -1.74 -13.45
N ARG A 98 5.25 -3.08 -13.45
CA ARG A 98 5.11 -3.89 -14.67
C ARG A 98 3.84 -3.55 -15.44
N GLU A 99 2.70 -3.41 -14.75
CA GLU A 99 1.44 -3.06 -15.41
C GLU A 99 1.45 -1.62 -15.93
N ALA A 100 2.05 -0.70 -15.17
CA ALA A 100 2.19 0.70 -15.56
C ALA A 100 3.07 0.90 -16.80
N GLU A 101 3.94 -0.04 -17.20
CA GLU A 101 4.70 0.01 -18.46
C GLU A 101 3.79 0.09 -19.69
N THR A 102 2.64 -0.59 -19.65
CA THR A 102 1.68 -0.65 -20.77
C THR A 102 0.38 0.10 -20.50
N ASN A 103 0.16 0.56 -19.27
CA ASN A 103 -1.03 1.29 -18.85
C ASN A 103 -0.71 2.73 -18.39
N PRO A 104 -0.79 3.74 -19.27
CA PRO A 104 -0.50 5.14 -18.93
C PRO A 104 -1.39 5.71 -17.83
N ARG A 105 -2.65 5.27 -17.73
CA ARG A 105 -3.58 5.74 -16.69
C ARG A 105 -3.12 5.28 -15.31
N LEU A 106 -2.75 4.00 -15.20
CA LEU A 106 -2.19 3.45 -13.96
C LEU A 106 -0.89 4.15 -13.59
N ARG A 107 0.03 4.31 -14.55
CA ARG A 107 1.28 5.06 -14.35
C ARG A 107 1.03 6.43 -13.74
N SER A 108 0.12 7.21 -14.34
CA SER A 108 -0.24 8.53 -13.80
C SER A 108 -0.87 8.46 -12.40
N ALA A 109 -1.68 7.44 -12.11
CA ALA A 109 -2.26 7.26 -10.78
C ALA A 109 -1.17 6.98 -9.73
N VAL A 110 -0.24 6.07 -10.01
CA VAL A 110 0.85 5.69 -9.10
C VAL A 110 1.83 6.86 -8.88
N THR A 111 2.18 7.59 -9.94
CA THR A 111 3.01 8.81 -9.81
C THR A 111 2.32 9.88 -8.96
N ARG A 112 1.01 10.12 -9.14
CA ARG A 112 0.24 11.07 -8.31
C ARG A 112 0.11 10.61 -6.85
N ALA A 113 0.16 9.31 -6.60
CA ALA A 113 0.23 8.77 -5.24
C ALA A 113 1.58 9.06 -4.56
N GLY A 114 2.59 9.52 -5.32
CA GLY A 114 3.95 9.78 -4.83
C GLY A 114 4.77 8.51 -4.68
N TRP A 115 4.41 7.45 -5.41
CA TRP A 115 5.07 6.15 -5.32
C TRP A 115 6.11 5.97 -6.42
N ALA A 116 7.20 5.31 -6.07
CA ALA A 116 8.27 4.97 -6.98
C ALA A 116 7.88 3.71 -7.77
N LEU A 117 7.73 3.87 -9.08
CA LEU A 117 7.67 2.75 -10.01
C LEU A 117 9.07 2.12 -10.11
N ARG A 118 9.12 0.80 -10.29
CA ARG A 118 10.32 -0.03 -10.29
C ARG A 118 10.64 -0.61 -11.64
#